data_AF-A0A9X3HA09-F1
#
_entry.id   AF-A0A9X3HA09-F1
#
_cell.length_a   1.000
_cell.length_b   1.000
_cell.length_c   1.000
_cell.angle_alpha   90.00
_cell.angle_beta   90.00
_cell.angle_gamma   90.00
#
_symmetry.space_group_name_H-M   'P 1'
#
loop_
_entity.id
_entity.type
_entity.pdbx_description
1 polymer ?
#
loop_
_entity_poly.entity_id
_entity_poly.type
_entity_poly.pdbx_seq_one_letter_code
_entity_poly.pdbx_strand_id
1 'polypeptide(L)'
;MDNLGLYKFLNKWNDYVSNVSDYEFKKNFYKMFNEYSKLDVFESSGLRFSKNFFRKIKSHIRLKYIIEHYLDLTALTTILLIKFKVFKYCRDIKEYRLCIECLFNQILFVLKMNPFSIGKKINEIKITSNNVGYRFSNEELKEIEQNIFININGDVCVSNYYYWKKQNESTSIKNFKIDDKKVKKIFKLISKFLEDNYVYYSLEHSKEIGYWQMELTDSYYESYRYEGNLRYNIRVDEESLSEKIREILNYDNLLLFDNCEYDKINRIQLNYKKVKNVNNKDLVYIEELILDRDSNSIEHSQISADVNYYMNLNVNKYFLHLLEELYSPYMLENAEKNDNFVEIPNEKRDYEMIVDFKKSPRKVLKGSYDKEGLPYDWKDIIEEIKSFMLHFYEIEVFSKDFYDKPRRKYGEYIYCKVQFRNSYKYYYYITTDDSIIRGDYVLVPAGTKNKVEIVEVKSVEYYEERYVPFPLDKVKHILRKCTDDELDEIYEEY
;
A
#
# COMPACT_ATOMS: atom_id res chain seq x y z
N MET A 1 3.21 -11.13 -8.35
CA MET A 1 4.37 -11.44 -9.25
C MET A 1 4.66 -12.95 -9.40
N ASP A 2 4.80 -13.51 -10.63
CA ASP A 2 5.19 -14.93 -10.88
C ASP A 2 6.71 -15.19 -10.70
N ASN A 3 7.13 -15.34 -9.44
CA ASN A 3 8.53 -15.56 -9.05
C ASN A 3 9.13 -16.88 -9.58
N LEU A 4 8.35 -17.95 -9.57
CA LEU A 4 8.80 -19.26 -10.07
C LEU A 4 9.00 -19.24 -11.59
N GLY A 5 8.08 -18.62 -12.34
CA GLY A 5 8.21 -18.42 -13.78
C GLY A 5 9.43 -17.58 -14.12
N LEU A 6 9.65 -16.49 -13.39
CA LEU A 6 10.83 -15.64 -13.52
C LEU A 6 12.13 -16.41 -13.26
N TYR A 7 12.18 -17.18 -12.17
CA TYR A 7 13.34 -18.02 -11.84
C TYR A 7 13.66 -19.03 -12.94
N LYS A 8 12.63 -19.73 -13.47
CA LYS A 8 12.80 -20.69 -14.57
C LYS A 8 13.27 -20.00 -15.85
N PHE A 9 12.70 -18.85 -16.18
CA PHE A 9 13.10 -18.05 -17.34
C PHE A 9 14.57 -17.63 -17.23
N LEU A 10 14.98 -17.10 -16.08
CA LEU A 10 16.35 -16.64 -15.86
C LEU A 10 17.33 -17.80 -15.96
N ASN A 11 17.10 -18.92 -15.26
CA ASN A 11 18.01 -20.08 -15.35
C ASN A 11 18.11 -20.65 -16.78
N LYS A 12 17.00 -20.66 -17.54
CA LYS A 12 17.03 -21.08 -18.94
C LYS A 12 17.94 -20.20 -19.80
N TRP A 13 17.92 -18.88 -19.59
CA TRP A 13 18.59 -17.92 -20.45
C TRP A 13 19.94 -17.43 -19.91
N ASN A 14 20.24 -17.62 -18.62
CA ASN A 14 21.47 -17.09 -18.00
C ASN A 14 22.73 -17.67 -18.67
N ASP A 15 22.81 -19.00 -18.75
CA ASP A 15 23.93 -19.68 -19.40
C ASP A 15 24.08 -19.27 -20.87
N TYR A 16 22.96 -19.06 -21.55
CA TYR A 16 22.96 -18.56 -22.93
C TYR A 16 23.54 -17.14 -23.00
N VAL A 17 23.03 -16.21 -22.22
CA VAL A 17 23.45 -14.79 -22.24
C VAL A 17 24.93 -14.63 -21.89
N SER A 18 25.43 -15.41 -20.93
CA SER A 18 26.83 -15.37 -20.51
C SER A 18 27.80 -15.86 -21.59
N ASN A 19 27.42 -16.87 -22.38
CA ASN A 19 28.35 -17.60 -23.25
C ASN A 19 28.14 -17.36 -24.75
N VAL A 20 27.00 -16.80 -25.18
CA VAL A 20 26.69 -16.62 -26.59
C VAL A 20 27.51 -15.50 -27.24
N SER A 21 27.82 -15.63 -28.53
CA SER A 21 28.34 -14.52 -29.34
C SER A 21 27.31 -13.39 -29.48
N ASP A 22 27.81 -12.16 -29.65
CA ASP A 22 26.96 -10.97 -29.75
C ASP A 22 26.00 -11.03 -30.96
N TYR A 23 26.42 -11.69 -32.05
CA TYR A 23 25.58 -11.92 -33.22
C TYR A 23 24.37 -12.82 -32.89
N GLU A 24 24.62 -13.98 -32.27
CA GLU A 24 23.54 -14.90 -31.89
C GLU A 24 22.64 -14.33 -30.80
N PHE A 25 23.21 -13.58 -29.83
CA PHE A 25 22.42 -12.83 -28.85
C PHE A 25 21.39 -11.93 -29.53
N LYS A 26 21.81 -11.12 -30.51
CA LYS A 26 20.91 -10.22 -31.24
C LYS A 26 19.83 -10.97 -32.00
N LYS A 27 20.15 -12.12 -32.58
CA LYS A 27 19.20 -12.95 -33.33
C LYS A 27 18.11 -13.54 -32.44
N ASN A 28 18.47 -14.01 -31.24
CA ASN A 28 17.52 -14.64 -30.32
C ASN A 28 16.89 -13.68 -29.30
N PHE A 29 17.33 -12.42 -29.27
CA PHE A 29 16.87 -11.43 -28.31
C PHE A 29 15.34 -11.31 -28.24
N TYR A 30 14.65 -11.18 -29.39
CA TYR A 30 13.20 -11.02 -29.41
C TYR A 30 12.45 -12.27 -28.97
N LYS A 31 13.05 -13.46 -29.14
CA LYS A 31 12.51 -14.70 -28.58
C LYS A 31 12.56 -14.67 -27.05
N MET A 32 13.73 -14.33 -26.50
CA MET A 32 13.90 -14.15 -25.05
C MET A 32 12.95 -13.09 -24.49
N PHE A 33 12.83 -11.94 -25.15
CA PHE A 33 11.91 -10.88 -24.72
C PHE A 33 10.44 -11.28 -24.79
N ASN A 34 10.03 -12.02 -25.83
CA ASN A 34 8.67 -12.54 -25.95
C ASN A 34 8.34 -13.56 -24.86
N GLU A 35 9.30 -14.39 -24.44
CA GLU A 35 9.11 -15.31 -23.31
C GLU A 35 8.98 -14.55 -21.99
N TYR A 36 9.85 -13.55 -21.76
CA TYR A 36 9.77 -12.70 -20.57
C TYR A 36 8.46 -11.92 -20.48
N SER A 37 7.96 -11.40 -21.61
CA SER A 37 6.72 -10.60 -21.67
C SER A 37 5.45 -11.40 -21.35
N LYS A 38 5.53 -12.73 -21.36
CA LYS A 38 4.42 -13.61 -20.97
C LYS A 38 4.38 -13.89 -19.47
N LEU A 39 5.42 -13.52 -18.73
CA LEU A 39 5.45 -13.66 -17.28
C LEU A 39 4.57 -12.58 -16.65
N ASP A 40 3.78 -12.96 -15.65
CA ASP A 40 2.98 -12.04 -14.85
C ASP A 40 3.84 -11.40 -13.75
N VAL A 41 4.86 -10.65 -14.20
CA VAL A 41 5.87 -10.04 -13.33
C VAL A 41 5.80 -8.50 -13.32
N PHE A 42 4.73 -7.94 -13.88
CA PHE A 42 4.59 -6.51 -14.11
C PHE A 42 3.58 -5.88 -13.15
N GLU A 43 3.92 -5.84 -11.87
CA GLU A 43 3.32 -4.85 -10.96
C GLU A 43 4.11 -3.55 -11.11
N SER A 44 3.42 -2.43 -11.30
CA SER A 44 4.07 -1.13 -11.53
C SER A 44 4.77 -0.68 -10.26
N SER A 45 6.06 -0.98 -10.14
CA SER A 45 6.92 -0.27 -9.19
C SER A 45 6.79 1.24 -9.43
N GLY A 46 6.60 2.01 -8.35
CA GLY A 46 6.58 3.48 -8.32
C GLY A 46 7.89 4.16 -8.79
N LEU A 47 8.75 3.45 -9.50
CA LEU A 47 10.00 3.90 -10.13
C LEU A 47 9.77 4.82 -11.34
N ARG A 48 8.78 5.71 -11.23
CA ARG A 48 8.42 6.73 -12.22
C ARG A 48 9.58 7.69 -12.49
N PHE A 49 10.32 8.07 -11.44
CA PHE A 49 11.51 8.92 -11.54
C PHE A 49 12.72 8.26 -12.23
N SER A 50 12.76 6.94 -12.39
CA SER A 50 13.99 6.23 -12.83
C SER A 50 13.96 5.70 -14.27
N LYS A 51 12.80 5.70 -14.96
CA LYS A 51 12.67 5.18 -16.34
C LYS A 51 13.68 5.81 -17.31
N ASN A 52 13.87 7.13 -17.23
CA ASN A 52 14.83 7.85 -18.07
C ASN A 52 16.29 7.65 -17.64
N PHE A 53 16.54 7.43 -16.35
CA PHE A 53 17.88 7.19 -15.80
C PHE A 53 18.41 5.83 -16.26
N PHE A 54 17.70 4.74 -15.99
CA PHE A 54 18.13 3.38 -16.36
C PHE A 54 18.18 3.15 -17.88
N ARG A 55 17.34 3.85 -18.65
CA ARG A 55 17.42 3.85 -20.12
C ARG A 55 18.74 4.40 -20.65
N LYS A 56 19.32 5.42 -19.99
CA LYS A 56 20.55 6.09 -20.44
C LYS A 56 21.83 5.36 -20.03
N ILE A 57 21.78 4.49 -19.03
CA ILE A 57 22.93 3.70 -18.61
C ILE A 57 23.28 2.71 -19.72
N LYS A 58 24.39 2.96 -20.42
CA LYS A 58 24.88 2.04 -21.45
C LYS A 58 25.92 1.07 -20.92
N SER A 59 26.63 1.44 -19.84
CA SER A 59 27.72 0.62 -19.31
C SER A 59 27.24 -0.43 -18.33
N HIS A 60 27.66 -1.68 -18.52
CA HIS A 60 27.38 -2.80 -17.62
C HIS A 60 28.06 -2.63 -16.27
N ILE A 61 29.28 -2.09 -16.23
CA ILE A 61 30.01 -1.80 -14.98
C ILE A 61 29.22 -0.81 -14.13
N ARG A 62 28.78 0.29 -14.74
CA ARG A 62 27.98 1.30 -14.04
C ARG A 62 26.62 0.75 -13.61
N LEU A 63 25.98 -0.06 -14.46
CA LEU A 63 24.71 -0.69 -14.12
C LEU A 63 24.89 -1.62 -12.91
N LYS A 64 25.89 -2.50 -12.94
CA LYS A 64 26.21 -3.43 -11.87
C LYS A 64 26.39 -2.71 -10.53
N TYR A 65 27.23 -1.67 -10.50
CA TYR A 65 27.45 -0.85 -9.29
C TYR A 65 26.16 -0.23 -8.74
N ILE A 66 25.21 0.14 -9.60
CA ILE A 66 23.93 0.71 -9.15
C ILE A 66 23.01 -0.37 -8.61
N ILE A 67 22.93 -1.52 -9.28
CA ILE A 67 21.94 -2.56 -8.95
C ILE A 67 22.41 -3.56 -7.89
N GLU A 68 23.71 -3.66 -7.60
CA GLU A 68 24.24 -4.68 -6.67
C GLU A 68 23.69 -4.54 -5.25
N HIS A 69 23.26 -3.34 -4.87
CA HIS A 69 22.62 -3.04 -3.59
C HIS A 69 21.08 -3.04 -3.66
N TYR A 70 20.49 -3.21 -4.85
CA TYR A 70 19.04 -3.30 -5.00
C TYR A 70 18.60 -4.72 -4.67
N LEU A 71 17.81 -4.86 -3.61
CA LEU A 71 17.12 -6.10 -3.25
C LEU A 71 15.66 -6.10 -3.71
N ASP A 72 15.14 -4.94 -4.14
CA ASP A 72 13.78 -4.84 -4.67
C ASP A 72 13.68 -5.54 -6.03
N LEU A 73 13.02 -6.70 -6.03
CA LEU A 73 12.81 -7.55 -7.18
C LEU A 73 11.87 -6.90 -8.22
N THR A 74 10.85 -6.17 -7.79
CA THR A 74 9.96 -5.40 -8.67
C THR A 74 10.72 -4.27 -9.36
N ALA A 75 11.64 -3.61 -8.64
CA ALA A 75 12.55 -2.64 -9.22
C ALA A 75 13.46 -3.26 -10.27
N LEU A 76 14.14 -4.36 -9.93
CA LEU A 76 15.09 -5.03 -10.83
C LEU A 76 14.40 -5.57 -12.09
N THR A 77 13.23 -6.19 -11.96
CA THR A 77 12.42 -6.67 -13.08
C THR A 77 11.92 -5.51 -13.96
N THR A 78 11.54 -4.39 -13.34
CA THR A 78 11.20 -3.16 -14.07
C THR A 78 12.40 -2.62 -14.85
N ILE A 79 13.59 -2.57 -14.25
CA ILE A 79 14.83 -2.16 -14.94
C ILE A 79 15.13 -3.10 -16.11
N LEU A 80 14.98 -4.42 -15.92
CA LEU A 80 15.15 -5.40 -16.97
C LEU A 80 14.16 -5.20 -18.14
N LEU A 81 12.88 -4.96 -17.83
CA LEU A 81 11.88 -4.63 -18.85
C LEU A 81 12.24 -3.36 -19.62
N ILE A 82 12.68 -2.31 -18.92
CA ILE A 82 13.13 -1.06 -19.53
C ILE A 82 14.27 -1.34 -20.49
N LYS A 83 15.28 -2.13 -20.07
CA LYS A 83 16.35 -2.55 -20.97
C LYS A 83 15.71 -3.23 -22.18
N PHE A 84 14.93 -4.29 -22.00
CA PHE A 84 14.40 -5.06 -23.11
C PHE A 84 13.66 -4.21 -24.15
N LYS A 85 12.81 -3.28 -23.72
CA LYS A 85 12.06 -2.37 -24.60
C LYS A 85 12.94 -1.44 -25.44
N VAL A 86 14.16 -1.12 -24.98
CA VAL A 86 15.07 -0.19 -25.67
C VAL A 86 16.14 -0.89 -26.52
N PHE A 87 16.13 -2.23 -26.58
CA PHE A 87 17.08 -3.00 -27.39
C PHE A 87 17.13 -2.55 -28.85
N LYS A 88 15.99 -2.16 -29.43
CA LYS A 88 15.92 -1.66 -30.82
C LYS A 88 16.78 -0.42 -31.09
N TYR A 89 17.18 0.32 -30.05
CA TYR A 89 18.07 1.48 -30.13
C TYR A 89 19.52 1.16 -29.74
N CYS A 90 19.84 -0.11 -29.48
CA CYS A 90 21.16 -0.55 -29.10
C CYS A 90 22.16 -0.44 -30.27
N ARG A 91 23.31 0.18 -30.01
CA ARG A 91 24.44 0.27 -30.96
C ARG A 91 25.57 -0.71 -30.62
N ASP A 92 25.80 -0.93 -29.33
CA ASP A 92 26.84 -1.84 -28.81
C ASP A 92 26.19 -3.07 -28.21
N ILE A 93 26.15 -4.15 -29.01
CA ILE A 93 25.47 -5.39 -28.63
C ILE A 93 26.18 -6.07 -27.46
N LYS A 94 27.51 -6.03 -27.45
CA LYS A 94 28.33 -6.64 -26.40
C LYS A 94 28.02 -6.01 -25.05
N GLU A 95 28.09 -4.69 -24.98
CA GLU A 95 27.85 -3.96 -23.73
C GLU A 95 26.41 -4.14 -23.24
N TYR A 96 25.47 -4.20 -24.17
CA TYR A 96 24.08 -4.43 -23.85
C TYR A 96 23.81 -5.86 -23.34
N ARG A 97 24.43 -6.88 -23.95
CA ARG A 97 24.37 -8.27 -23.47
C ARG A 97 24.89 -8.37 -22.04
N LEU A 98 26.02 -7.73 -21.74
CA LEU A 98 26.59 -7.68 -20.39
C LEU A 98 25.67 -6.95 -19.39
N CYS A 99 24.93 -5.91 -19.81
CA CYS A 99 23.93 -5.27 -18.96
C CYS A 99 22.79 -6.23 -18.59
N ILE A 100 22.30 -7.02 -19.55
CA ILE A 100 21.25 -8.03 -19.30
C ILE A 100 21.78 -9.11 -18.36
N GLU A 101 23.01 -9.58 -18.57
CA GLU A 101 23.67 -10.54 -17.68
C GLU A 101 23.77 -10.03 -16.23
N CYS A 102 24.18 -8.76 -16.04
CA CYS A 102 24.23 -8.17 -14.70
C CYS A 102 22.87 -8.18 -14.01
N LEU A 103 21.80 -7.84 -14.73
CA LEU A 103 20.44 -7.86 -14.20
C LEU A 103 19.97 -9.27 -13.91
N PHE A 104 20.24 -10.24 -14.79
CA PHE A 104 19.88 -11.63 -14.57
C PHE A 104 20.54 -12.19 -13.31
N ASN A 105 21.84 -11.94 -13.15
CA ASN A 105 22.58 -12.39 -11.98
C ASN A 105 22.06 -11.76 -10.69
N GLN A 106 21.77 -10.45 -10.67
CA GLN A 106 21.21 -9.79 -9.48
C GLN A 106 19.80 -10.29 -9.16
N ILE A 107 18.93 -10.43 -10.16
CA ILE A 107 17.57 -10.94 -9.96
C ILE A 107 17.61 -12.39 -9.45
N LEU A 108 18.46 -13.25 -10.03
CA LEU A 108 18.67 -14.62 -9.55
C LEU A 108 19.21 -14.65 -8.13
N PHE A 109 20.11 -13.74 -7.77
CA PHE A 109 20.62 -13.61 -6.41
C PHE A 109 19.49 -13.30 -5.42
N VAL A 110 18.69 -12.26 -5.69
CA VAL A 110 17.54 -11.89 -4.85
C VAL A 110 16.52 -13.03 -4.73
N LEU A 111 16.17 -13.68 -5.84
CA LEU A 111 15.25 -14.84 -5.83
C LEU A 111 15.80 -16.01 -4.99
N LYS A 112 17.12 -16.23 -4.99
CA LYS A 112 17.76 -17.29 -4.19
C LYS A 112 17.84 -16.96 -2.70
N MET A 113 17.82 -15.67 -2.33
CA MET A 113 17.74 -15.27 -0.92
C MET A 113 16.40 -15.63 -0.29
N ASN A 114 15.34 -15.73 -1.08
CA ASN A 114 14.04 -16.24 -0.66
C ASN A 114 13.63 -17.44 -1.51
N PRO A 115 14.16 -18.64 -1.21
CA PRO A 115 13.90 -19.81 -2.04
C PRO A 115 12.44 -20.30 -1.97
N PHE A 116 11.67 -19.87 -0.96
CA PHE A 116 10.25 -20.21 -0.83
C PHE A 116 9.40 -19.48 -1.88
N SER A 117 9.79 -18.27 -2.29
CA SER A 117 9.16 -17.56 -3.43
C SER A 117 9.32 -18.26 -4.77
N ILE A 118 10.33 -19.14 -4.91
CA ILE A 118 10.60 -19.93 -6.11
C ILE A 118 10.22 -21.40 -5.94
N GLY A 119 9.25 -21.68 -5.05
CA GLY A 119 8.59 -22.96 -4.97
C GLY A 119 9.25 -24.00 -4.05
N LYS A 120 10.27 -23.63 -3.26
CA LYS A 120 10.67 -24.48 -2.12
C LYS A 120 9.51 -24.56 -1.11
N LYS A 121 9.37 -25.72 -0.49
CA LYS A 121 8.35 -25.96 0.53
C LYS A 121 8.94 -25.77 1.92
N ILE A 122 8.21 -25.05 2.75
CA ILE A 122 8.49 -24.96 4.18
C ILE A 122 8.14 -26.30 4.81
N ASN A 123 9.05 -26.84 5.62
CA ASN A 123 8.80 -27.98 6.50
C ASN A 123 8.62 -27.52 7.94
N GLU A 124 9.42 -26.57 8.40
CA GLU A 124 9.42 -26.08 9.78
C GLU A 124 9.58 -24.57 9.82
N ILE A 125 8.91 -23.95 10.79
CA ILE A 125 8.99 -22.54 11.12
C ILE A 125 9.40 -22.45 12.59
N LYS A 126 10.44 -21.70 12.88
CA LYS A 126 10.79 -21.25 14.22
C LYS A 126 10.79 -19.73 14.26
N ILE A 127 9.98 -19.13 15.12
CA ILE A 127 9.94 -17.68 15.35
C ILE A 127 10.40 -17.42 16.77
N THR A 128 11.39 -16.57 16.95
CA THR A 128 11.85 -16.04 18.23
C THR A 128 11.52 -14.56 18.27
N SER A 129 10.73 -14.12 19.24
CA SER A 129 10.36 -12.71 19.43
C SER A 129 10.93 -12.27 20.77
N ASN A 130 11.78 -11.25 20.78
CA ASN A 130 12.44 -10.75 21.98
C ASN A 130 12.07 -9.28 22.19
N ASN A 131 11.47 -8.99 23.34
CA ASN A 131 10.95 -7.67 23.68
C ASN A 131 11.95 -6.84 24.53
N VAL A 132 13.20 -7.26 24.71
CA VAL A 132 14.17 -6.60 25.61
C VAL A 132 14.90 -5.43 24.93
N GLY A 133 14.36 -4.21 24.99
CA GLY A 133 15.06 -2.93 24.80
C GLY A 133 15.60 -2.30 26.10
N TYR A 134 16.56 -1.36 26.01
CA TYR A 134 17.24 -0.75 27.17
C TYR A 134 16.34 0.04 28.17
N ARG A 135 15.06 0.30 27.85
CA ARG A 135 14.13 1.10 28.66
C ARG A 135 13.26 0.29 29.64
N PHE A 136 13.65 -0.91 30.05
CA PHE A 136 12.91 -1.59 31.13
C PHE A 136 13.30 -1.07 32.51
N SER A 137 12.35 -0.38 33.15
CA SER A 137 12.33 -0.22 34.60
C SER A 137 12.26 -1.59 35.26
N ASN A 138 13.10 -1.81 36.28
CA ASN A 138 13.34 -3.07 37.00
C ASN A 138 12.15 -3.62 37.83
N GLU A 139 10.91 -3.37 37.42
CA GLU A 139 9.73 -3.70 38.21
C GLU A 139 8.76 -4.58 37.39
N GLU A 140 8.61 -5.81 37.88
CA GLU A 140 7.65 -6.87 37.52
C GLU A 140 8.02 -7.91 36.43
N LEU A 141 7.46 -9.11 36.62
CA LEU A 141 7.57 -10.31 35.77
C LEU A 141 7.06 -10.01 34.35
N LYS A 142 7.92 -9.51 33.47
CA LYS A 142 7.56 -9.31 32.06
C LYS A 142 8.07 -10.46 31.20
N GLU A 143 7.22 -10.96 30.31
CA GLU A 143 7.63 -11.88 29.24
C GLU A 143 8.65 -11.15 28.35
N ILE A 144 9.84 -11.72 28.23
CA ILE A 144 10.98 -11.11 27.52
C ILE A 144 11.22 -11.76 26.16
N GLU A 145 10.93 -13.04 26.03
CA GLU A 145 11.16 -13.78 24.80
C GLU A 145 10.11 -14.87 24.62
N GLN A 146 9.67 -15.04 23.38
CA GLN A 146 8.77 -16.10 22.97
C GLN A 146 9.38 -16.86 21.80
N ASN A 147 9.40 -18.18 21.90
CA ASN A 147 9.83 -19.09 20.85
C ASN A 147 8.63 -19.90 20.38
N ILE A 148 8.29 -19.81 19.10
CA ILE A 148 7.19 -20.53 18.46
C ILE A 148 7.78 -21.47 17.43
N PHE A 149 7.45 -22.75 17.52
CA PHE A 149 7.81 -23.77 16.54
C PHE A 149 6.55 -24.35 15.91
N ILE A 150 6.53 -24.50 14.58
CA ILE A 150 5.45 -25.11 13.81
C ILE A 150 6.08 -26.02 12.75
N ASN A 151 5.70 -27.29 12.71
CA ASN A 151 6.15 -28.22 11.67
C ASN A 151 5.04 -28.60 10.68
N ILE A 152 5.45 -29.26 9.59
CA ILE A 152 4.56 -29.74 8.53
C ILE A 152 3.53 -30.79 9.01
N ASN A 153 3.80 -31.47 10.13
CA ASN A 153 2.91 -32.45 10.76
C ASN A 153 1.87 -31.79 11.69
N GLY A 154 1.89 -30.46 11.79
CA GLY A 154 0.97 -29.65 12.59
C GLY A 154 1.30 -29.61 14.08
N ASP A 155 2.49 -30.06 14.50
CA ASP A 155 2.93 -29.91 15.88
C ASP A 155 3.35 -28.46 16.12
N VAL A 156 2.79 -27.86 17.17
CA VAL A 156 3.07 -26.48 17.58
C VAL A 156 3.60 -26.49 19.01
N CYS A 157 4.72 -25.81 19.21
CA CYS A 157 5.33 -25.60 20.52
C CYS A 157 5.54 -24.10 20.74
N VAL A 158 5.03 -23.57 21.84
CA VAL A 158 5.24 -22.19 22.27
C VAL A 158 5.97 -22.22 23.60
N SER A 159 7.14 -21.58 23.65
CA SER A 159 7.95 -21.44 24.86
C SER A 159 8.11 -19.97 25.20
N ASN A 160 7.64 -19.56 26.37
CA ASN A 160 7.76 -18.19 26.87
C ASN A 160 8.86 -18.12 27.93
N TYR A 161 9.63 -17.05 27.92
CA TYR A 161 10.71 -16.78 28.87
C TYR A 161 10.43 -15.46 29.59
N TYR A 162 10.54 -15.46 30.91
CA TYR A 162 10.26 -14.30 31.76
C TYR A 162 11.52 -13.83 32.48
N TYR A 163 11.67 -12.51 32.63
CA TYR A 163 12.77 -11.95 33.43
C TYR A 163 12.50 -12.11 34.93
N TRP A 164 13.43 -12.72 35.66
CA TRP A 164 13.45 -12.70 37.11
C TRP A 164 14.78 -12.12 37.59
N LYS A 165 14.73 -11.28 38.64
CA LYS A 165 15.93 -10.69 39.27
C LYS A 165 17.02 -11.76 39.46
N LYS A 166 18.09 -11.65 38.67
CA LYS A 166 19.39 -12.35 38.77
C LYS A 166 19.45 -13.86 38.51
N GLN A 167 18.38 -14.57 38.20
CA GLN A 167 18.45 -15.96 37.70
C GLN A 167 17.34 -16.24 36.67
N ASN A 168 17.72 -16.69 35.47
CA ASN A 168 16.80 -17.22 34.46
C ASN A 168 16.08 -18.42 35.06
N GLU A 169 14.76 -18.40 35.24
CA GLU A 169 13.95 -19.62 35.40
C GLU A 169 12.46 -19.28 35.61
N SER A 170 11.73 -19.08 34.52
CA SER A 170 10.47 -19.79 34.31
C SER A 170 10.21 -19.86 32.81
N THR A 171 10.03 -21.08 32.30
CA THR A 171 9.64 -21.32 30.92
C THR A 171 8.27 -21.95 30.94
N SER A 172 7.25 -21.25 30.45
CA SER A 172 5.98 -21.91 30.13
C SER A 172 6.11 -22.51 28.74
N ILE A 173 5.92 -23.83 28.64
CA ILE A 173 5.90 -24.53 27.36
C ILE A 173 4.46 -25.01 27.13
N LYS A 174 3.89 -24.65 25.99
CA LYS A 174 2.58 -25.13 25.56
C LYS A 174 2.71 -25.83 24.22
N ASN A 175 2.36 -27.11 24.22
CA ASN A 175 2.33 -27.95 23.02
C ASN A 175 0.88 -28.21 22.62
N PHE A 176 0.59 -28.09 21.35
CA PHE A 176 -0.71 -28.45 20.79
C PHE A 176 -0.56 -28.81 19.31
N LYS A 177 -1.63 -29.37 18.73
CA LYS A 177 -1.64 -29.80 17.34
C LYS A 177 -2.68 -29.02 16.55
N ILE A 178 -2.33 -28.65 15.33
CA ILE A 178 -3.24 -28.04 14.35
C ILE A 178 -3.40 -28.97 13.14
N ASP A 179 -4.52 -28.86 12.44
CA ASP A 179 -4.77 -29.64 11.23
C ASP A 179 -3.97 -29.16 10.02
N ASP A 180 -3.81 -30.03 9.02
CA ASP A 180 -3.08 -29.76 7.77
C ASP A 180 -3.56 -28.50 7.04
N LYS A 181 -4.85 -28.15 7.14
CA LYS A 181 -5.40 -26.97 6.46
C LYS A 181 -4.89 -25.71 7.14
N LYS A 182 -4.81 -25.69 8.47
CA LYS A 182 -4.20 -24.60 9.24
C LYS A 182 -2.70 -24.47 8.98
N VAL A 183 -1.95 -25.57 8.96
CA VAL A 183 -0.51 -25.56 8.61
C VAL A 183 -0.29 -24.93 7.24
N LYS A 184 -1.00 -25.40 6.22
CA LYS A 184 -0.91 -24.86 4.84
C LYS A 184 -1.24 -23.38 4.77
N LYS A 185 -2.20 -22.89 5.57
CA LYS A 185 -2.53 -21.47 5.64
C LYS A 185 -1.38 -20.64 6.23
N ILE A 186 -0.80 -21.07 7.36
CA ILE A 186 0.33 -20.37 7.98
C ILE A 186 1.53 -20.35 7.02
N PHE A 187 1.87 -21.50 6.43
CA PHE A 187 3.01 -21.59 5.52
C PHE A 187 2.81 -20.70 4.30
N LYS A 188 1.60 -20.65 3.73
CA LYS A 188 1.27 -19.73 2.64
C LYS A 188 1.41 -18.27 3.04
N LEU A 189 0.95 -17.88 4.24
CA LEU A 189 1.08 -16.50 4.73
C LEU A 189 2.54 -16.10 4.89
N ILE A 190 3.37 -16.98 5.45
CA ILE A 190 4.82 -16.74 5.59
C ILE A 190 5.52 -16.70 4.24
N SER A 191 5.20 -17.61 3.32
CA SER A 191 5.75 -17.56 1.96
C SER A 191 5.41 -16.23 1.29
N LYS A 192 4.16 -15.76 1.42
CA LYS A 192 3.73 -14.49 0.85
C LYS A 192 4.37 -13.29 1.54
N PHE A 193 4.49 -13.30 2.87
CA PHE A 193 5.26 -12.31 3.61
C PHE A 193 6.66 -12.12 3.03
N LEU A 194 7.35 -13.22 2.74
CA LEU A 194 8.69 -13.18 2.17
C LEU A 194 8.71 -12.74 0.69
N GLU A 195 7.60 -12.91 -0.05
CA GLU A 195 7.44 -12.38 -1.40
C GLU A 195 7.23 -10.86 -1.39
N ASP A 196 6.39 -10.37 -0.47
CA ASP A 196 5.95 -8.97 -0.39
C ASP A 196 6.98 -8.08 0.33
N ASN A 197 7.68 -8.62 1.34
CA ASN A 197 8.60 -7.87 2.18
C ASN A 197 10.04 -8.33 1.92
N TYR A 198 10.83 -7.42 1.35
CA TYR A 198 12.29 -7.53 1.35
C TYR A 198 12.76 -7.41 2.80
N VAL A 199 12.86 -8.54 3.50
CA VAL A 199 13.33 -8.56 4.89
C VAL A 199 14.73 -7.95 4.91
N TYR A 200 14.81 -6.73 5.43
CA TYR A 200 16.08 -6.06 5.65
C TYR A 200 16.88 -6.90 6.64
N TYR A 201 18.09 -7.29 6.25
CA TYR A 201 19.15 -7.58 7.21
C TYR A 201 19.49 -6.26 7.90
N SER A 202 18.66 -5.80 8.85
CA SER A 202 19.03 -4.63 9.65
C SER A 202 20.14 -5.07 10.61
N LEU A 203 21.39 -4.94 10.15
CA LEU A 203 22.59 -5.13 10.97
C LEU A 203 22.66 -4.14 12.14
N GLU A 204 21.83 -3.09 12.12
CA GLU A 204 21.68 -2.14 13.20
C GLU A 204 20.50 -2.54 14.10
N HIS A 205 20.75 -3.54 14.96
CA HIS A 205 19.94 -3.70 16.16
C HIS A 205 20.05 -2.39 16.96
N SER A 206 19.05 -1.53 16.85
CA SER A 206 18.91 -0.44 17.81
C SER A 206 18.74 -1.11 19.17
N LYS A 207 19.67 -0.88 20.11
CA LYS A 207 19.64 -1.44 21.47
C LYS A 207 18.38 -1.05 22.27
N GLU A 208 17.52 -0.22 21.68
CA GLU A 208 16.32 0.35 22.28
C GLU A 208 15.02 -0.33 21.82
N ILE A 209 15.05 -1.15 20.75
CA ILE A 209 13.86 -1.77 20.16
C ILE A 209 14.02 -3.30 20.22
N GLY A 210 12.95 -4.01 20.59
CA GLY A 210 12.91 -5.48 20.52
C GLY A 210 13.11 -5.99 19.09
N TYR A 211 13.36 -7.29 18.94
CA TYR A 211 13.61 -7.91 17.63
C TYR A 211 12.86 -9.22 17.49
N TRP A 212 12.65 -9.66 16.26
CA TRP A 212 12.22 -11.01 15.94
C TRP A 212 13.23 -11.68 15.02
N GLN A 213 13.34 -13.00 15.14
CA GLN A 213 14.10 -13.87 14.26
C GLN A 213 13.21 -15.02 13.81
N MET A 214 13.25 -15.35 12.53
CA MET A 214 12.52 -16.47 11.96
C MET A 214 13.51 -17.38 11.23
N GLU A 215 13.53 -18.65 11.61
CA GLU A 215 14.25 -19.71 10.91
C GLU A 215 13.23 -20.62 10.21
N LEU A 216 13.40 -20.77 8.89
CA LEU A 216 12.61 -21.67 8.06
C LEU A 216 13.47 -22.82 7.61
N THR A 217 12.98 -24.05 7.75
CA THR A 217 13.66 -25.25 7.24
C THR A 217 12.87 -25.83 6.08
N ASP A 218 13.56 -26.21 5.01
CA ASP A 218 12.95 -26.81 3.82
C ASP A 218 12.87 -28.35 3.89
N SER A 219 12.39 -28.97 2.81
CA SER A 219 12.30 -30.43 2.68
C SER A 219 13.65 -31.17 2.62
N TYR A 220 14.75 -30.44 2.46
CA TYR A 220 16.11 -30.97 2.43
C TYR A 220 16.88 -30.66 3.72
N TYR A 221 16.20 -30.15 4.75
CA TYR A 221 16.78 -29.73 6.02
C TYR A 221 17.77 -28.56 5.91
N GLU A 222 17.66 -27.75 4.84
CA GLU A 222 18.38 -26.48 4.76
C GLU A 222 17.62 -25.41 5.54
N SER A 223 18.33 -24.66 6.40
CA SER A 223 17.77 -23.57 7.21
C SER A 223 18.05 -22.19 6.62
N TYR A 224 17.04 -21.33 6.69
CA TYR A 224 17.03 -19.96 6.17
C TYR A 224 16.61 -19.01 7.29
N ARG A 225 17.41 -17.98 7.54
CA ARG A 225 17.20 -17.04 8.66
C ARG A 225 16.79 -15.66 8.18
N TYR A 226 15.80 -15.10 8.87
CA TYR A 226 15.22 -13.79 8.65
C TYR A 226 15.12 -13.08 10.00
N GLU A 227 15.29 -11.77 10.03
CA GLU A 227 15.19 -10.99 11.27
C GLU A 227 14.67 -9.57 11.01
N GLY A 228 14.17 -8.93 12.05
CA GLY A 228 13.69 -7.56 11.97
C GLY A 228 13.32 -6.96 13.32
N ASN A 229 12.96 -5.69 13.32
CA ASN A 229 12.55 -4.98 14.53
C ASN A 229 11.11 -5.36 14.94
N LEU A 230 10.92 -5.60 16.24
CA LEU A 230 9.64 -5.92 16.87
C LEU A 230 8.87 -4.65 17.20
N ARG A 231 8.51 -3.87 16.18
CA ARG A 231 7.82 -2.57 16.32
C ARG A 231 6.70 -2.34 15.31
N TYR A 232 6.72 -3.06 14.20
CA TYR A 232 5.84 -2.78 13.07
C TYR A 232 4.84 -3.91 12.87
N ASN A 233 3.57 -3.54 12.67
CA ASN A 233 2.56 -4.50 12.22
C ASN A 233 2.88 -4.89 10.76
N ILE A 234 3.46 -6.07 10.57
CA ILE A 234 3.73 -6.60 9.24
C ILE A 234 2.40 -6.95 8.57
N ARG A 235 2.12 -6.33 7.42
CA ARG A 235 0.92 -6.61 6.62
C ARG A 235 1.23 -7.49 5.42
N VAL A 236 0.33 -8.43 5.13
CA VAL A 236 0.35 -9.33 3.97
C VAL A 236 -1.05 -9.37 3.39
N ASP A 237 -1.21 -8.99 2.12
CA ASP A 237 -2.52 -8.70 1.53
C ASP A 237 -3.31 -7.70 2.37
N GLU A 238 -2.69 -6.58 2.75
CA GLU A 238 -3.32 -5.48 3.51
C GLU A 238 -3.85 -5.88 4.90
N GLU A 239 -3.58 -7.10 5.37
CA GLU A 239 -4.01 -7.59 6.68
C GLU A 239 -2.79 -7.93 7.56
N SER A 240 -2.93 -7.77 8.88
CA SER A 240 -1.88 -8.13 9.85
C SER A 240 -1.50 -9.61 9.78
N LEU A 241 -0.22 -9.88 9.49
CA LEU A 241 0.35 -11.24 9.48
C LEU A 241 0.27 -11.89 10.86
N SER A 242 0.69 -11.15 11.89
CA SER A 242 0.67 -11.62 13.27
C SER A 242 -0.74 -11.97 13.74
N GLU A 243 -1.72 -11.12 13.44
CA GLU A 243 -3.10 -11.38 13.82
C GLU A 243 -3.69 -12.60 13.11
N LYS A 244 -3.42 -12.77 11.81
CA LYS A 244 -3.83 -13.97 11.07
C LYS A 244 -3.25 -15.25 11.68
N ILE A 245 -1.98 -15.22 12.07
CA ILE A 245 -1.33 -16.38 12.71
C ILE A 245 -1.98 -16.69 14.05
N ARG A 246 -2.23 -15.68 14.91
CA ARG A 246 -2.96 -15.85 16.18
C ARG A 246 -4.34 -16.47 15.97
N GLU A 247 -5.11 -15.97 15.01
CA GLU A 247 -6.44 -16.48 14.68
C GLU A 247 -6.41 -17.93 14.20
N ILE A 248 -5.45 -18.30 13.35
CA ILE A 248 -5.30 -19.69 12.87
C ILE A 248 -4.94 -20.62 14.03
N LEU A 249 -4.00 -20.20 14.88
CA LEU A 249 -3.54 -20.96 16.05
C LEU A 249 -4.55 -20.94 17.22
N ASN A 250 -5.53 -20.04 17.20
CA ASN A 250 -6.42 -19.73 18.32
C ASN A 250 -5.63 -19.41 19.61
N TYR A 251 -4.65 -18.51 19.49
CA TYR A 251 -3.73 -18.13 20.55
C TYR A 251 -3.38 -16.63 20.46
N ASP A 252 -4.08 -15.81 21.23
CA ASP A 252 -4.02 -14.34 21.10
C ASP A 252 -2.73 -13.72 21.67
N ASN A 253 -2.13 -14.31 22.70
CA ASN A 253 -0.97 -13.73 23.42
C ASN A 253 0.38 -14.05 22.77
N LEU A 254 0.42 -14.26 21.45
CA LEU A 254 1.68 -14.51 20.74
C LEU A 254 2.35 -13.19 20.36
N LEU A 255 3.65 -13.02 20.63
CA LEU A 255 4.39 -11.78 20.32
C LEU A 255 4.66 -11.64 18.81
N LEU A 256 5.05 -12.74 18.15
CA LEU A 256 5.29 -12.81 16.70
C LEU A 256 6.16 -11.64 16.17
N PHE A 257 5.62 -10.79 15.31
CA PHE A 257 6.35 -9.75 14.59
C PHE A 257 6.01 -8.33 15.08
N ASP A 258 4.90 -8.18 15.81
CA ASP A 258 4.25 -6.91 16.19
C ASP A 258 4.20 -6.71 17.72
N ASN A 259 4.89 -7.53 18.50
CA ASN A 259 4.90 -7.50 19.97
C ASN A 259 3.53 -7.67 20.64
N CYS A 260 2.52 -8.17 19.92
CA CYS A 260 1.12 -8.15 20.37
C CYS A 260 0.58 -6.73 20.66
N GLU A 261 1.17 -5.70 20.07
CA GLU A 261 0.71 -4.32 20.19
C GLU A 261 -0.43 -3.98 19.22
N TYR A 262 -0.61 -4.76 18.15
CA TYR A 262 -1.70 -4.55 17.21
C TYR A 262 -3.05 -5.03 17.76
N ASP A 263 -4.07 -4.19 17.61
CA ASP A 263 -5.45 -4.50 17.97
C ASP A 263 -6.42 -4.07 16.88
N LYS A 264 -7.38 -4.93 16.55
CA LYS A 264 -8.35 -4.64 15.50
C LYS A 264 -9.39 -3.65 16.02
N ILE A 265 -9.65 -2.61 15.24
CA ILE A 265 -10.76 -1.68 15.50
C ILE A 265 -12.05 -2.35 15.05
N ASN A 266 -12.96 -2.61 15.98
CA ASN A 266 -14.29 -3.13 15.70
C ASN A 266 -15.28 -2.00 15.39
N ARG A 267 -15.18 -0.88 16.11
CA ARG A 267 -16.08 0.26 15.93
C ARG A 267 -15.40 1.58 16.26
N ILE A 268 -15.64 2.60 15.44
CA ILE A 268 -15.31 4.00 15.74
C ILE A 268 -16.62 4.78 15.75
N GLN A 269 -16.86 5.55 16.80
CA GLN A 269 -17.94 6.52 16.87
C GLN A 269 -17.37 7.90 17.16
N LEU A 270 -17.68 8.86 16.30
CA LEU A 270 -17.35 10.27 16.47
C LEU A 270 -18.63 11.06 16.73
N ASN A 271 -18.73 11.63 17.91
CA ASN A 271 -19.82 12.49 18.33
C ASN A 271 -19.30 13.92 18.33
N TYR A 272 -19.92 14.80 17.55
CA TYR A 272 -19.62 16.22 17.50
C TYR A 272 -20.81 17.02 17.98
N LYS A 273 -20.56 18.02 18.82
CA LYS A 273 -21.60 18.93 19.31
C LYS A 273 -21.15 20.37 19.19
N LYS A 274 -21.95 21.16 18.48
CA LYS A 274 -21.82 22.62 18.43
C LYS A 274 -22.98 23.27 19.15
N VAL A 275 -22.69 24.20 20.05
CA VAL A 275 -23.68 25.07 20.69
C VAL A 275 -23.34 26.51 20.33
N LYS A 276 -24.29 27.23 19.73
CA LYS A 276 -24.14 28.65 19.41
C LYS A 276 -25.24 29.46 20.09
N ASN A 277 -24.86 30.42 20.92
CA ASN A 277 -25.80 31.33 21.56
C ASN A 277 -26.13 32.50 20.62
N VAL A 278 -27.42 32.67 20.30
CA VAL A 278 -27.93 33.78 19.49
C VAL A 278 -29.15 34.36 20.19
N ASN A 279 -29.10 35.64 20.59
CA ASN A 279 -30.19 36.34 21.26
C ASN A 279 -30.74 35.58 22.50
N ASN A 280 -29.85 35.09 23.38
CA ASN A 280 -30.18 34.28 24.56
C ASN A 280 -30.89 32.95 24.23
N LYS A 281 -30.73 32.42 23.01
CA LYS A 281 -31.17 31.07 22.63
C LYS A 281 -29.99 30.25 22.17
N ASP A 282 -29.90 29.01 22.65
CA ASP A 282 -28.89 28.07 22.23
C ASP A 282 -29.36 27.30 20.99
N LEU A 283 -28.65 27.51 19.88
CA LEU A 283 -28.77 26.71 18.68
C LEU A 283 -27.81 25.53 18.82
N VAL A 284 -28.37 24.33 18.90
CA VAL A 284 -27.61 23.09 19.08
C VAL A 284 -27.55 22.35 17.74
N TYR A 285 -26.34 21.99 17.34
CA TYR A 285 -26.06 21.09 16.23
C TYR A 285 -25.31 19.87 16.77
N ILE A 286 -25.79 18.68 16.43
CA ILE A 286 -25.20 17.40 16.81
C ILE A 286 -24.90 16.65 15.52
N GLU A 287 -23.72 16.05 15.45
CA GLU A 287 -23.32 15.21 14.34
C GLU A 287 -22.70 13.93 14.89
N GLU A 288 -23.08 12.80 14.33
CA GLU A 288 -22.60 11.49 14.74
C GLU A 288 -22.15 10.72 13.49
N LEU A 289 -20.95 10.15 13.55
CA LEU A 289 -20.40 9.26 12.54
C LEU A 289 -20.01 7.94 13.21
N ILE A 290 -20.54 6.82 12.72
CA ILE A 290 -20.26 5.48 13.23
C ILE A 290 -19.73 4.63 12.08
N LEU A 291 -18.55 4.05 12.27
CA LEU A 291 -17.98 3.03 11.41
C LEU A 291 -18.03 1.71 12.19
N ASP A 292 -18.75 0.72 11.70
CA ASP A 292 -18.95 -0.56 12.37
C ASP A 292 -18.52 -1.75 11.51
N ARG A 293 -17.54 -2.51 12.01
CA ARG A 293 -16.94 -3.65 11.33
C ARG A 293 -17.91 -4.81 11.14
N ASP A 294 -18.71 -5.11 12.16
CA ASP A 294 -19.53 -6.33 12.19
C ASP A 294 -20.69 -6.22 11.21
N SER A 295 -21.33 -5.05 11.14
CA SER A 295 -22.38 -4.77 10.15
C SER A 295 -21.85 -4.36 8.78
N ASN A 296 -20.54 -4.12 8.63
CA ASN A 296 -19.94 -3.49 7.45
C ASN A 296 -20.71 -2.23 7.06
N SER A 297 -20.88 -1.30 8.01
CA SER A 297 -21.68 -0.11 7.78
C SER A 297 -21.02 1.18 8.23
N ILE A 298 -21.42 2.25 7.53
CA ILE A 298 -21.17 3.62 7.94
C ILE A 298 -22.51 4.30 8.19
N GLU A 299 -22.69 4.82 9.39
CA GLU A 299 -23.86 5.62 9.75
C GLU A 299 -23.42 7.05 10.01
N HIS A 300 -24.14 8.00 9.41
CA HIS A 300 -23.88 9.41 9.60
C HIS A 300 -25.20 10.14 9.84
N SER A 301 -25.26 10.91 10.92
CA SER A 301 -26.43 11.72 11.24
C SER A 301 -26.03 13.14 11.61
N GLN A 302 -26.87 14.08 11.23
CA GLN A 302 -26.73 15.49 11.58
C GLN A 302 -28.09 16.00 12.05
N ILE A 303 -28.14 16.55 13.26
CA ILE A 303 -29.36 17.02 13.91
C ILE A 303 -29.17 18.49 14.24
N SER A 304 -30.10 19.32 13.76
CA SER A 304 -30.13 20.76 13.98
C SER A 304 -31.55 21.22 14.32
N ALA A 305 -31.74 22.51 14.57
CA ALA A 305 -33.07 23.05 14.84
C ALA A 305 -34.05 22.89 13.67
N ASP A 306 -33.54 22.94 12.43
CA ASP A 306 -34.37 23.01 11.23
C ASP A 306 -34.38 21.69 10.42
N VAL A 307 -33.31 20.90 10.52
CA VAL A 307 -33.08 19.72 9.68
C VAL A 307 -32.47 18.58 10.49
N ASN A 308 -33.03 17.39 10.28
CA ASN A 308 -32.43 16.12 10.69
C ASN A 308 -32.06 15.33 9.44
N TYR A 309 -30.78 14.97 9.32
CA TYR A 309 -30.21 14.18 8.25
C TYR A 309 -29.74 12.83 8.79
N TYR A 310 -29.99 11.76 8.04
CA TYR A 310 -29.59 10.40 8.37
C TYR A 310 -29.13 9.69 7.10
N MET A 311 -27.96 9.07 7.17
CA MET A 311 -27.38 8.22 6.13
C MET A 311 -26.92 6.92 6.75
N ASN A 312 -27.24 5.80 6.09
CA ASN A 312 -26.74 4.47 6.44
C ASN A 312 -26.26 3.80 5.16
N LEU A 313 -24.97 3.44 5.14
CA LEU A 313 -24.32 2.79 4.01
C LEU A 313 -23.95 1.37 4.41
N ASN A 314 -24.35 0.39 3.59
CA ASN A 314 -23.74 -0.93 3.61
C ASN A 314 -22.53 -0.88 2.66
N VAL A 315 -21.34 -1.08 3.21
CA VAL A 315 -20.09 -0.88 2.51
C VAL A 315 -19.39 -2.22 2.25
N ASN A 316 -18.66 -2.28 1.14
CA ASN A 316 -18.04 -3.53 0.68
C ASN A 316 -16.68 -3.77 1.36
N LYS A 317 -15.94 -4.77 0.88
CA LYS A 317 -14.63 -5.18 1.41
C LYS A 317 -13.62 -4.04 1.65
N TYR A 318 -13.65 -2.96 0.86
CA TYR A 318 -12.71 -1.83 1.00
C TYR A 318 -12.85 -1.10 2.35
N PHE A 319 -14.03 -1.18 2.97
CA PHE A 319 -14.25 -0.61 4.30
C PHE A 319 -13.45 -1.29 5.41
N LEU A 320 -13.24 -2.61 5.32
CA LEU A 320 -12.44 -3.32 6.31
C LEU A 320 -10.99 -2.83 6.28
N HIS A 321 -10.47 -2.54 5.08
CA HIS A 321 -9.13 -1.99 4.90
C HIS A 321 -9.01 -0.60 5.54
N LEU A 322 -10.00 0.28 5.37
CA LEU A 322 -10.06 1.57 6.08
C LEU A 322 -9.87 1.37 7.59
N LEU A 323 -10.62 0.46 8.22
CA LEU A 323 -10.51 0.23 9.67
C LEU A 323 -9.14 -0.33 10.09
N GLU A 324 -8.44 -1.08 9.24
CA GLU A 324 -7.08 -1.52 9.52
C GLU A 324 -6.08 -0.35 9.42
N GLU A 325 -6.26 0.58 8.46
CA GLU A 325 -5.41 1.77 8.27
C GLU A 325 -5.58 2.81 9.38
N LEU A 326 -6.79 2.96 9.93
CA LEU A 326 -7.07 3.90 11.02
C LEU A 326 -6.41 3.53 12.35
N TYR A 327 -5.89 2.30 12.50
CA TYR A 327 -5.23 1.90 13.72
C TYR A 327 -3.87 2.59 13.90
N SER A 328 -3.76 3.41 14.94
CA SER A 328 -2.48 3.87 15.48
C SER A 328 -2.43 3.59 16.98
N PRO A 329 -1.29 3.14 17.53
CA PRO A 329 -1.12 2.99 18.97
C PRO A 329 -1.30 4.33 19.73
N TYR A 330 -1.11 5.45 19.02
CA TYR A 330 -1.19 6.82 19.53
C TYR A 330 -2.49 7.55 19.15
N MET A 331 -3.43 6.88 18.48
CA MET A 331 -4.66 7.51 17.93
C MET A 331 -5.55 8.22 18.98
N LEU A 332 -5.34 7.92 20.26
CA LEU A 332 -6.10 8.45 21.40
C LEU A 332 -5.19 9.18 22.41
N GLU A 333 -3.95 9.48 22.03
CA GLU A 333 -3.06 10.33 22.82
C GLU A 333 -3.38 11.80 22.60
N ASN A 334 -3.64 12.49 23.70
CA ASN A 334 -3.88 13.93 23.68
C ASN A 334 -2.58 14.68 23.42
N ALA A 335 -2.66 15.75 22.65
CA ALA A 335 -1.64 16.78 22.68
C ALA A 335 -1.51 17.37 24.10
N GLU A 336 -0.35 17.96 24.42
CA GLU A 336 -0.17 18.68 25.69
C GLU A 336 -1.25 19.76 25.83
N LYS A 337 -2.01 19.71 26.94
CA LYS A 337 -3.06 20.68 27.19
C LYS A 337 -2.45 22.05 27.48
N ASN A 338 -2.74 23.00 26.60
CA ASN A 338 -2.55 24.41 26.90
C ASN A 338 -3.83 24.98 27.52
N ASP A 339 -3.85 25.18 28.83
CA ASP A 339 -5.00 25.74 29.55
C ASP A 339 -5.10 27.27 29.43
N ASN A 340 -4.16 27.92 28.74
CA ASN A 340 -4.11 29.37 28.58
C ASN A 340 -4.63 29.80 27.19
N PHE A 341 -5.94 29.72 27.01
CA PHE A 341 -6.63 30.14 25.80
C PHE A 341 -7.82 31.05 26.10
N VAL A 342 -8.27 31.78 25.08
CA VAL A 342 -9.46 32.63 25.15
C VAL A 342 -10.63 31.85 24.58
N GLU A 343 -11.70 31.70 25.37
CA GLU A 343 -12.92 31.06 24.89
C GLU A 343 -13.54 31.84 23.72
N ILE A 344 -14.07 31.13 22.73
CA ILE A 344 -14.79 31.74 21.61
C ILE A 344 -16.15 32.24 22.15
N PRO A 345 -16.43 33.55 22.09
CA PRO A 345 -17.69 34.07 22.62
C PRO A 345 -18.89 33.46 21.87
N ASN A 346 -19.91 33.06 22.62
CA ASN A 346 -21.19 32.56 22.10
C ASN A 346 -21.12 31.30 21.23
N GLU A 347 -20.00 30.59 21.17
CA GLU A 347 -19.88 29.36 20.40
C GLU A 347 -18.98 28.35 21.11
N LYS A 348 -19.49 27.14 21.33
CA LYS A 348 -18.75 26.01 21.88
C LYS A 348 -18.82 24.83 20.92
N ARG A 349 -17.68 24.17 20.71
CA ARG A 349 -17.57 22.97 19.87
C ARG A 349 -16.85 21.90 20.67
N ASP A 350 -17.54 20.81 20.93
CA ASP A 350 -17.03 19.66 21.67
C ASP A 350 -17.06 18.42 20.78
N TYR A 351 -16.18 17.46 21.05
CA TYR A 351 -16.27 16.13 20.46
C TYR A 351 -16.06 15.03 21.49
N GLU A 352 -16.53 13.84 21.14
CA GLU A 352 -16.25 12.59 21.81
C GLU A 352 -15.97 11.51 20.75
N MET A 353 -14.79 10.90 20.82
CA MET A 353 -14.41 9.75 20.02
C MET A 353 -14.43 8.48 20.88
N ILE A 354 -15.18 7.48 20.47
CA ILE A 354 -15.29 6.18 21.12
C ILE A 354 -14.74 5.12 20.18
N VAL A 355 -13.77 4.34 20.66
CA VAL A 355 -13.18 3.26 19.88
C VAL A 355 -13.34 1.95 20.64
N ASP A 356 -13.99 0.99 20.00
CA ASP A 356 -14.10 -0.40 20.46
C ASP A 356 -13.09 -1.26 19.72
N PHE A 357 -12.20 -1.89 20.48
CA PHE A 357 -11.19 -2.80 19.95
C PHE A 357 -11.59 -4.27 20.14
N LYS A 358 -10.90 -5.17 19.44
CA LYS A 358 -11.11 -6.62 19.57
C LYS A 358 -10.58 -7.15 20.90
N LYS A 359 -9.40 -6.71 21.35
CA LYS A 359 -8.74 -7.23 22.57
C LYS A 359 -8.77 -6.24 23.73
N SER A 360 -8.50 -4.98 23.43
CA SER A 360 -8.35 -3.92 24.41
C SER A 360 -9.71 -3.42 24.91
N PRO A 361 -9.79 -2.90 26.14
CA PRO A 361 -11.00 -2.22 26.61
C PRO A 361 -11.38 -1.05 25.69
N ARG A 362 -12.68 -0.75 25.62
CA ARG A 362 -13.20 0.47 25.00
C ARG A 362 -12.41 1.68 25.49
N LYS A 363 -12.01 2.54 24.56
CA LYS A 363 -11.40 3.83 24.86
C LYS A 363 -12.34 4.96 24.46
N VAL A 364 -12.34 6.02 25.27
CA VAL A 364 -13.16 7.21 25.04
C VAL A 364 -12.28 8.44 25.19
N LEU A 365 -12.26 9.28 24.17
CA LEU A 365 -11.57 10.55 24.16
C LEU A 365 -12.58 11.69 24.02
N LYS A 366 -12.40 12.77 24.76
CA LYS A 366 -13.24 13.96 24.71
C LYS A 366 -12.39 15.22 24.76
N GLY A 367 -12.82 16.25 24.04
CA GLY A 367 -12.14 17.53 24.03
C GLY A 367 -12.95 18.62 23.34
N SER A 368 -12.39 19.81 23.28
CA SER A 368 -12.88 20.87 22.38
C SER A 368 -12.49 20.54 20.95
N TYR A 369 -13.33 20.89 19.99
CA TYR A 369 -13.07 20.65 18.57
C TYR A 369 -12.26 21.80 17.96
N ASP A 370 -11.01 21.89 18.40
CA ASP A 370 -10.00 22.84 17.95
C ASP A 370 -8.61 22.18 18.00
N LYS A 371 -7.60 22.83 17.44
CA LYS A 371 -6.26 22.26 17.30
C LYS A 371 -5.65 21.77 18.63
N GLU A 372 -5.98 22.41 19.75
CA GLU A 372 -5.40 22.09 21.06
C GLU A 372 -6.19 20.98 21.79
N GLY A 373 -7.49 20.83 21.47
CA GLY A 373 -8.35 19.78 22.05
C GLY A 373 -8.35 18.45 21.29
N LEU A 374 -7.81 18.40 20.06
CA LEU A 374 -7.77 17.22 19.21
C LEU A 374 -6.52 16.34 19.47
N PRO A 375 -6.60 15.01 19.28
CA PRO A 375 -5.45 14.11 19.44
C PRO A 375 -4.39 14.33 18.35
N TYR A 376 -3.17 13.85 18.60
CA TYR A 376 -2.03 14.05 17.70
C TYR A 376 -2.30 13.52 16.27
N ASP A 377 -2.85 12.31 16.15
CA ASP A 377 -3.13 11.65 14.87
C ASP A 377 -4.48 12.08 14.24
N TRP A 378 -5.18 13.08 14.80
CA TRP A 378 -6.53 13.43 14.35
C TRP A 378 -6.62 13.76 12.86
N LYS A 379 -5.63 14.49 12.34
CA LYS A 379 -5.60 14.91 10.94
C LYS A 379 -5.56 13.69 10.02
N ASP A 380 -4.69 12.73 10.32
CA ASP A 380 -4.49 11.55 9.48
C ASP A 380 -5.75 10.65 9.53
N ILE A 381 -6.34 10.47 10.71
CA ILE A 381 -7.59 9.72 10.90
C ILE A 381 -8.74 10.35 10.09
N ILE A 382 -8.95 11.66 10.19
CA ILE A 382 -10.07 12.32 9.52
C ILE A 382 -9.88 12.43 8.02
N GLU A 383 -8.66 12.69 7.53
CA GLU A 383 -8.42 12.72 6.08
C GLU A 383 -8.63 11.34 5.44
N GLU A 384 -8.24 10.25 6.12
CA GLU A 384 -8.49 8.90 5.62
C GLU A 384 -9.99 8.57 5.56
N ILE A 385 -10.73 8.87 6.64
CA ILE A 385 -12.20 8.73 6.66
C ILE A 385 -12.84 9.58 5.56
N LYS A 386 -12.44 10.85 5.43
CA LYS A 386 -12.96 11.78 4.42
C LYS A 386 -12.71 11.30 3.00
N SER A 387 -11.50 10.83 2.71
CA SER A 387 -11.12 10.28 1.41
C SER A 387 -12.04 9.12 1.02
N PHE A 388 -12.28 8.20 1.97
CA PHE A 388 -13.22 7.11 1.78
C PHE A 388 -14.65 7.60 1.54
N MET A 389 -15.11 8.57 2.34
CA MET A 389 -16.50 9.00 2.33
C MET A 389 -16.89 9.91 1.15
N LEU A 390 -15.94 10.66 0.57
CA LEU A 390 -16.20 11.66 -0.46
C LEU A 390 -17.07 11.13 -1.61
N HIS A 391 -16.81 9.88 -2.01
CA HIS A 391 -17.52 9.17 -3.07
C HIS A 391 -19.02 8.99 -2.82
N PHE A 392 -19.45 8.90 -1.56
CA PHE A 392 -20.86 8.65 -1.22
C PHE A 392 -21.68 9.94 -1.10
N TYR A 393 -21.01 11.08 -0.93
CA TYR A 393 -21.68 12.38 -0.86
C TYR A 393 -21.98 12.97 -2.24
N GLU A 394 -21.39 12.42 -3.31
CA GLU A 394 -21.69 12.81 -4.67
C GLU A 394 -23.00 12.16 -5.15
N ILE A 395 -23.97 12.99 -5.54
CA ILE A 395 -25.26 12.51 -6.06
C ILE A 395 -25.28 12.72 -7.58
N GLU A 396 -24.88 11.68 -8.34
CA GLU A 396 -24.76 11.74 -9.81
C GLU A 396 -26.07 12.15 -10.51
N VAL A 397 -27.23 11.76 -9.97
CA VAL A 397 -28.54 12.08 -10.58
C VAL A 397 -28.82 13.58 -10.66
N PHE A 398 -28.20 14.38 -9.78
CA PHE A 398 -28.31 15.84 -9.81
C PHE A 398 -27.17 16.52 -10.60
N SER A 399 -26.21 15.74 -11.08
CA SER A 399 -25.09 16.28 -11.85
C SER A 399 -25.47 16.40 -13.32
N LYS A 400 -25.41 17.65 -13.80
CA LYS A 400 -25.62 18.02 -15.20
C LYS A 400 -24.64 17.30 -16.13
N ASP A 401 -23.47 16.95 -15.61
CA ASP A 401 -22.46 16.21 -16.38
C ASP A 401 -22.91 14.77 -16.72
N PHE A 402 -24.01 14.27 -16.12
CA PHE A 402 -24.62 12.98 -16.46
C PHE A 402 -26.00 13.10 -17.12
N TYR A 403 -26.97 13.81 -16.54
CA TYR A 403 -28.34 13.81 -17.09
C TYR A 403 -28.48 14.61 -18.39
N ASP A 404 -27.65 15.64 -18.58
CA ASP A 404 -27.60 16.42 -19.83
C ASP A 404 -26.50 15.90 -20.78
N LYS A 405 -25.76 14.86 -20.40
CA LYS A 405 -24.72 14.28 -21.26
C LYS A 405 -25.39 13.66 -22.48
N PRO A 406 -25.15 14.18 -23.70
CA PRO A 406 -25.69 13.56 -24.90
C PRO A 406 -25.11 12.14 -25.04
N ARG A 407 -25.85 11.22 -25.65
CA ARG A 407 -25.26 9.95 -26.09
C ARG A 407 -24.59 10.17 -27.44
N ARG A 408 -23.34 9.72 -27.59
CA ARG A 408 -22.63 9.75 -28.87
C ARG A 408 -23.39 8.94 -29.92
N LYS A 409 -23.68 9.55 -31.06
CA LYS A 409 -24.25 8.85 -32.22
C LYS A 409 -23.14 8.14 -33.01
N TYR A 410 -23.53 7.13 -33.76
CA TYR A 410 -22.60 6.44 -34.66
C TYR A 410 -22.00 7.44 -35.67
N GLY A 411 -20.68 7.44 -35.79
CA GLY A 411 -19.94 8.31 -36.72
C GLY A 411 -19.56 9.69 -36.16
N GLU A 412 -20.01 10.09 -34.96
CA GLU A 412 -19.54 11.33 -34.33
C GLU A 412 -18.12 11.17 -33.77
N TYR A 413 -17.36 12.27 -33.70
CA TYR A 413 -16.06 12.37 -33.07
C TYR A 413 -16.20 12.87 -31.64
N ILE A 414 -15.35 12.36 -30.74
CA ILE A 414 -15.30 12.81 -29.34
C ILE A 414 -14.27 13.91 -29.23
N TYR A 415 -14.73 15.15 -29.02
CA TYR A 415 -13.88 16.30 -28.76
C TYR A 415 -13.86 16.60 -27.26
N CYS A 416 -12.66 16.63 -26.69
CA CYS A 416 -12.43 17.02 -25.32
C CYS A 416 -11.82 18.42 -25.30
N LYS A 417 -12.47 19.34 -24.60
CA LYS A 417 -11.92 20.65 -24.30
C LYS A 417 -11.09 20.53 -23.03
N VAL A 418 -9.80 20.77 -23.12
CA VAL A 418 -8.86 20.60 -22.00
C VAL A 418 -8.25 21.93 -21.57
N GLN A 419 -7.84 22.02 -20.32
CA GLN A 419 -7.10 23.14 -19.76
C GLN A 419 -5.75 22.68 -19.21
N PHE A 420 -4.70 23.41 -19.60
CA PHE A 420 -3.36 23.20 -19.07
C PHE A 420 -3.21 23.89 -17.71
N ARG A 421 -2.40 23.31 -16.82
CA ARG A 421 -2.04 23.93 -15.54
C ARG A 421 -1.47 25.33 -15.79
N ASN A 422 -1.92 26.31 -14.99
CA ASN A 422 -1.56 27.73 -15.10
C ASN A 422 -1.91 28.41 -16.44
N SER A 423 -2.81 27.84 -17.25
CA SER A 423 -3.30 28.47 -18.48
C SER A 423 -4.77 28.84 -18.36
N TYR A 424 -5.14 30.06 -18.76
CA TYR A 424 -6.54 30.46 -18.91
C TYR A 424 -7.15 30.05 -20.26
N LYS A 425 -6.37 29.39 -21.13
CA LYS A 425 -6.81 28.98 -22.46
C LYS A 425 -7.25 27.52 -22.48
N TYR A 426 -8.26 27.26 -23.29
CA TYR A 426 -8.75 25.92 -23.56
C TYR A 426 -8.28 25.45 -24.94
N TYR A 427 -8.04 24.14 -25.06
CA TYR A 427 -7.61 23.51 -26.30
C TYR A 427 -8.48 22.29 -26.59
N TYR A 428 -8.74 22.02 -27.87
CA TYR A 428 -9.46 20.82 -28.28
C TYR A 428 -8.49 19.68 -28.59
N TYR A 429 -8.80 18.50 -28.06
CA TYR A 429 -8.21 17.23 -28.43
C TYR A 429 -9.32 16.25 -28.79
N ILE A 430 -8.99 15.21 -29.55
CA ILE A 430 -9.93 14.13 -29.88
C ILE A 430 -9.54 12.82 -29.21
N THR A 431 -10.54 11.98 -28.96
CA THR A 431 -10.33 10.64 -28.39
C THR A 431 -11.30 9.63 -29.03
N THR A 432 -11.02 8.35 -28.82
CA THR A 432 -11.96 7.25 -29.09
C THR A 432 -12.49 6.62 -27.81
N ASP A 433 -11.96 7.04 -26.67
CA ASP A 433 -12.34 6.60 -25.34
C ASP A 433 -13.51 7.44 -24.82
N ASP A 434 -14.69 6.85 -24.81
CA ASP A 434 -15.95 7.48 -24.40
C ASP A 434 -16.16 7.46 -22.87
N SER A 435 -15.24 6.83 -22.13
CA SER A 435 -15.22 6.82 -20.66
C SER A 435 -14.65 8.11 -20.07
N ILE A 436 -13.95 8.92 -20.87
CA ILE A 436 -13.43 10.21 -20.43
C ILE A 436 -14.59 11.16 -20.14
N ILE A 437 -14.57 11.76 -18.96
CA ILE A 437 -15.55 12.75 -18.51
C ILE A 437 -14.88 14.05 -18.08
N ARG A 438 -15.69 15.08 -17.87
CA ARG A 438 -15.24 16.33 -17.27
C ARG A 438 -14.67 16.07 -15.87
N GLY A 439 -13.58 16.75 -15.53
CA GLY A 439 -12.84 16.56 -14.27
C GLY A 439 -11.70 15.54 -14.40
N ASP A 440 -11.74 14.66 -15.39
CA ASP A 440 -10.64 13.72 -15.62
C ASP A 440 -9.35 14.44 -16.00
N TYR A 441 -8.21 13.92 -15.53
CA TYR A 441 -6.91 14.29 -16.06
C TYR A 441 -6.47 13.30 -17.13
N VAL A 442 -5.90 13.83 -18.21
CA VAL A 442 -5.49 13.06 -19.38
C VAL A 442 -4.10 13.48 -19.86
N LEU A 443 -3.40 12.55 -20.51
CA LEU A 443 -2.12 12.81 -21.14
C LEU A 443 -2.32 13.27 -22.58
N VAL A 444 -1.74 14.43 -22.92
CA VAL A 444 -1.83 15.02 -24.26
C VAL A 444 -0.47 15.45 -24.81
N PRO A 445 -0.26 15.37 -26.14
CA PRO A 445 0.93 15.92 -26.78
C PRO A 445 0.82 17.45 -27.00
N ALA A 446 1.63 18.23 -26.29
CA ALA A 446 1.66 19.69 -26.36
C ALA A 446 2.80 20.24 -27.24
N GLY A 447 2.52 21.36 -27.92
CA GLY A 447 3.50 22.11 -28.72
C GLY A 447 4.01 21.37 -29.97
N THR A 448 5.01 21.95 -30.65
CA THR A 448 5.58 21.40 -31.90
C THR A 448 6.43 20.14 -31.66
N LYS A 449 6.98 19.98 -30.47
CA LYS A 449 7.79 18.82 -30.08
C LYS A 449 6.96 17.65 -29.53
N ASN A 450 5.63 17.79 -29.45
CA ASN A 450 4.72 16.79 -28.85
C ASN A 450 5.19 16.34 -27.46
N LYS A 451 5.57 17.30 -26.60
CA LYS A 451 5.88 16.98 -25.21
C LYS A 451 4.61 16.51 -24.53
N VAL A 452 4.67 15.38 -23.83
CA VAL A 452 3.51 14.87 -23.09
C VAL A 452 3.29 15.72 -21.86
N GLU A 453 2.07 16.19 -21.67
CA GLU A 453 1.63 17.01 -20.54
C GLU A 453 0.34 16.43 -19.95
N ILE A 454 0.15 16.60 -18.64
CA ILE A 454 -1.11 16.30 -17.96
C ILE A 454 -2.01 17.53 -18.04
N VAL A 455 -3.26 17.33 -18.46
CA VAL A 455 -4.26 18.38 -18.59
C VAL A 455 -5.60 17.91 -18.04
N GLU A 456 -6.38 18.85 -17.52
CA GLU A 456 -7.71 18.58 -17.00
C GLU A 456 -8.76 18.71 -18.11
N VAL A 457 -9.68 17.75 -18.20
CA VAL A 457 -10.80 17.78 -19.12
C VAL A 457 -11.90 18.67 -18.57
N LYS A 458 -12.28 19.69 -19.33
CA LYS A 458 -13.28 20.69 -18.95
C LYS A 458 -14.64 20.49 -19.61
N SER A 459 -14.68 19.88 -20.79
CA SER A 459 -15.90 19.37 -21.41
C SER A 459 -15.60 18.23 -22.37
N VAL A 460 -16.60 17.38 -22.59
CA VAL A 460 -16.60 16.31 -23.59
C VAL A 460 -17.83 16.51 -24.47
N GLU A 461 -17.61 16.62 -25.77
CA GLU A 461 -18.63 17.01 -26.75
C GLU A 461 -18.53 16.10 -27.98
N TYR A 462 -19.67 15.82 -28.61
CA TYR A 462 -19.76 14.97 -29.79
C TYR A 462 -20.10 15.78 -31.03
N TYR A 463 -19.37 15.53 -32.12
CA TYR A 463 -19.54 16.27 -33.37
C TYR A 463 -19.53 15.34 -34.57
N GLU A 464 -20.48 15.50 -35.49
CA GLU A 464 -20.33 14.97 -36.85
C GLU A 464 -19.14 15.65 -37.55
N GLU A 465 -18.50 14.96 -38.50
CA GLU A 465 -17.31 15.43 -39.22
C GLU A 465 -17.42 16.87 -39.74
N ARG A 466 -18.58 17.22 -40.31
CA ARG A 466 -18.85 18.54 -40.90
C ARG A 466 -19.01 19.68 -39.88
N TYR A 467 -19.16 19.37 -38.59
CA TYR A 467 -19.44 20.35 -37.52
C TYR A 467 -18.32 20.41 -36.46
N VAL A 468 -17.19 19.74 -36.69
CA VAL A 468 -16.12 19.70 -35.69
C VAL A 468 -15.59 21.11 -35.35
N PRO A 469 -15.33 21.41 -34.06
CA PRO A 469 -14.91 22.75 -33.63
C PRO A 469 -13.45 23.07 -34.00
N PHE A 470 -12.68 22.05 -34.36
CA PHE A 470 -11.30 22.19 -34.82
C PHE A 470 -10.98 21.12 -35.88
N PRO A 471 -10.29 21.44 -36.99
CA PRO A 471 -10.10 20.51 -38.11
C PRO A 471 -9.44 19.18 -37.72
N LEU A 472 -9.96 18.07 -38.25
CA LEU A 472 -9.50 16.71 -37.94
C LEU A 472 -8.05 16.43 -38.32
N ASP A 473 -7.53 17.10 -39.36
CA ASP A 473 -6.14 16.98 -39.81
C ASP A 473 -5.13 17.73 -38.91
N LYS A 474 -5.62 18.65 -38.07
CA LYS A 474 -4.80 19.49 -37.20
C LYS A 474 -4.97 19.17 -35.72
N VAL A 475 -6.14 18.67 -35.33
CA VAL A 475 -6.43 18.32 -33.94
C VAL A 475 -5.52 17.18 -33.49
N LYS A 476 -5.09 17.23 -32.24
CA LYS A 476 -4.27 16.18 -31.65
C LYS A 476 -5.14 15.21 -30.85
N HIS A 477 -4.63 14.01 -30.63
CA HIS A 477 -5.33 12.98 -29.87
C HIS A 477 -4.93 12.99 -28.40
N ILE A 478 -5.90 12.74 -27.52
CA ILE A 478 -5.63 12.29 -26.16
C ILE A 478 -4.93 10.94 -26.25
N LEU A 479 -3.86 10.77 -25.48
CA LEU A 479 -3.10 9.52 -25.44
C LEU A 479 -3.81 8.48 -24.57
N ARG A 480 -4.24 8.90 -23.38
CA ARG A 480 -5.05 8.13 -22.41
C ARG A 480 -5.43 9.00 -21.21
N LYS A 481 -6.33 8.49 -20.38
CA LYS A 481 -6.58 8.97 -19.01
C LYS A 481 -5.34 8.76 -18.12
N CYS A 482 -5.14 9.66 -17.17
CA CYS A 482 -4.10 9.53 -16.14
C CYS A 482 -4.40 8.34 -15.22
N THR A 483 -3.34 7.71 -14.70
CA THR A 483 -3.45 6.70 -13.64
C THR A 483 -3.47 7.37 -12.27
N ASP A 484 -3.95 6.69 -11.23
CA ASP A 484 -4.01 7.23 -9.86
C ASP A 484 -2.66 7.80 -9.38
N ASP A 485 -1.54 7.04 -9.51
CA ASP A 485 -0.24 7.61 -9.09
C ASP A 485 0.25 8.78 -9.98
N GLU A 486 -0.33 9.05 -11.17
CA GLU A 486 -0.04 10.29 -11.95
C GLU A 486 -0.84 11.50 -11.44
N LEU A 487 -1.95 11.26 -10.74
CA LEU A 487 -2.75 12.29 -10.08
C LEU A 487 -2.09 12.71 -8.76
N ASP A 488 -1.54 11.76 -7.99
CA ASP A 488 -0.86 12.06 -6.73
C ASP A 488 0.33 13.02 -6.90
N GLU A 489 1.08 12.89 -8.00
CA GLU A 489 2.15 13.83 -8.38
C GLU A 489 1.65 15.28 -8.59
N ILE A 490 0.37 15.48 -8.92
CA ILE A 490 -0.24 16.81 -9.05
C ILE A 490 -0.56 17.39 -7.66
N TYR A 491 -0.98 16.53 -6.72
CA TYR A 491 -1.39 16.92 -5.38
C TYR A 491 -0.22 17.18 -4.43
N GLU A 492 0.92 16.49 -4.58
CA GLU A 492 2.14 16.74 -3.79
C GLU A 492 2.91 18.03 -4.14
N GLU A 493 2.57 18.70 -5.25
CA GLU A 493 3.11 20.02 -5.58
C GLU A 493 2.31 21.19 -4.96
N TYR A 494 1.41 20.91 -4.02
CA TYR A 494 0.67 21.86 -3.18
C TYR A 494 1.06 21.72 -1.71
#